data_AF-A0A8G1A656-F1
#
_entry.id   AF-A0A8G1A656-F1
#
_cell.length_a   1.000
_cell.length_b   1.000
_cell.length_c   1.000
_cell.angle_alpha   90.00
_cell.angle_beta   90.00
_cell.angle_gamma   90.00
#
_symmetry.space_group_name_H-M   'P 1'
#
loop_
_entity.id
_entity.type
_entity.pdbx_description
1 polymer ?
#
loop_
_entity_poly.entity_id
_entity_poly.type
_entity_poly.pdbx_seq_one_letter_code
_entity_poly.pdbx_strand_id
1 'polypeptide(L)'
;GDSALQVFQAAGLAFSDGDQWTLSRKRLSCPKEKTTRKKRNVNFQKAINEKLGQYASPTAKRCCQDGVTRLPMMRSCEQRAARVQQPDCQEPFLSCCQFAESLRKKSRDKGQAGLQRALEILQEEDLIDEDDIPVRSFFPENWLWRV
;
A
#
# COMPACT_ATOMS: atom_id res chain seq x y z
N GLY A 1 -17.96 6.31 -18.67
CA GLY A 1 -18.82 7.33 -19.31
C GLY A 1 -20.23 6.94 -19.00
N ASP A 2 -21.03 7.89 -18.52
CA ASP A 2 -22.37 7.61 -18.01
C ASP A 2 -23.43 7.68 -19.13
N SER A 3 -23.02 8.12 -20.32
CA SER A 3 -23.83 8.14 -21.55
C SER A 3 -23.06 7.60 -22.76
N ALA A 4 -23.77 7.16 -23.80
CA ALA A 4 -23.16 6.58 -25.01
C ALA A 4 -22.13 7.51 -25.67
N LEU A 5 -22.44 8.81 -25.80
CA LEU A 5 -21.52 9.81 -26.36
C LEU A 5 -20.21 9.93 -25.54
N GLN A 6 -20.31 9.87 -24.21
CA GLN A 6 -19.12 9.91 -23.35
C GLN A 6 -18.27 8.64 -23.48
N VAL A 7 -18.90 7.48 -23.72
CA VAL A 7 -18.19 6.22 -23.97
C VAL A 7 -17.41 6.31 -25.29
N PHE A 8 -18.03 6.79 -26.37
CA PHE A 8 -17.34 7.01 -27.64
C PHE A 8 -16.16 7.98 -27.49
N GLN A 9 -16.37 9.10 -26.79
CA GLN A 9 -15.31 10.07 -26.54
C GLN A 9 -14.16 9.49 -25.68
N ALA A 10 -14.45 8.69 -24.66
CA ALA A 10 -13.44 8.04 -23.82
C ALA A 10 -12.66 6.94 -24.57
N ALA A 11 -13.32 6.24 -25.50
CA ALA A 11 -12.69 5.27 -26.39
C ALA A 11 -11.88 5.94 -27.53
N GLY A 12 -11.93 7.26 -27.66
CA GLY A 12 -11.24 8.00 -28.72
C GLY A 12 -11.93 7.94 -30.08
N LEU A 13 -13.22 7.61 -30.11
CA LEU A 13 -14.05 7.55 -31.30
C LEU A 13 -14.88 8.83 -31.46
N ALA A 14 -15.17 9.19 -32.71
CA ALA A 14 -16.12 10.24 -33.05
C ALA A 14 -17.43 9.59 -33.54
N PHE A 15 -18.56 10.05 -33.02
CA PHE A 15 -19.90 9.57 -33.39
C PHE A 15 -20.79 10.76 -33.73
N SER A 16 -21.62 10.63 -34.76
CA SER A 16 -22.62 11.61 -35.17
C SER A 16 -23.83 10.91 -35.80
N ASP A 17 -25.04 11.25 -35.33
CA ASP A 17 -26.31 10.70 -35.81
C ASP A 17 -27.29 11.81 -36.25
N GLY A 18 -26.77 12.95 -36.70
CA GLY A 18 -27.57 14.10 -37.15
C GLY A 18 -28.12 14.98 -36.03
N ASP A 19 -28.61 14.39 -34.93
CA ASP A 19 -29.15 15.13 -33.77
C ASP A 19 -28.17 15.19 -32.59
N GLN A 20 -27.31 14.18 -32.47
CA GLN A 20 -26.30 14.07 -31.42
C GLN A 20 -24.93 13.80 -32.02
N TRP A 21 -23.92 14.47 -31.48
CA TRP A 21 -22.54 14.31 -31.91
C TRP A 21 -21.58 14.41 -30.74
N THR A 22 -20.49 13.65 -30.82
CA THR A 22 -19.37 13.77 -29.89
C THR A 22 -18.62 15.08 -30.12
N LEU A 23 -18.12 15.70 -29.06
CA LEU A 23 -17.30 16.92 -29.17
C LEU A 23 -16.01 16.65 -29.95
N SER A 24 -15.68 17.52 -30.90
CA SER A 24 -14.42 17.45 -31.65
C SER A 24 -13.23 17.50 -30.71
N ARG A 25 -12.28 16.56 -30.90
CA ARG A 25 -11.10 16.43 -30.06
C ARG A 25 -10.18 17.64 -30.23
N LYS A 26 -10.03 18.44 -29.17
CA LYS A 26 -9.21 19.68 -29.18
C LYS A 26 -7.71 19.43 -29.03
N ARG A 27 -7.30 18.28 -28.46
CA ARG A 27 -5.90 17.93 -28.17
C ARG A 27 -5.66 16.43 -28.35
N LEU A 28 -4.43 16.07 -28.73
CA LEU A 28 -4.00 14.67 -28.82
C LEU A 28 -3.94 13.99 -27.44
N SER A 29 -3.76 14.75 -26.35
CA SER A 29 -3.86 14.23 -24.99
C SER A 29 -5.29 14.23 -24.47
N CYS A 30 -5.64 13.22 -23.68
CA CYS A 30 -6.88 13.23 -22.92
C CYS A 30 -6.79 14.30 -21.82
N PRO A 31 -7.87 15.04 -21.54
CA PRO A 31 -7.92 15.88 -20.35
C PRO A 31 -7.67 15.01 -19.12
N LYS A 32 -6.83 15.48 -18.19
CA LYS A 32 -6.55 14.74 -16.96
C LYS A 32 -7.88 14.47 -16.24
N GLU A 33 -8.23 13.20 -16.09
CA GLU A 33 -9.40 12.82 -15.30
C GLU A 33 -9.26 13.39 -13.89
N LYS A 34 -10.28 14.11 -13.41
CA LYS A 34 -10.31 14.66 -12.05
C LYS A 34 -10.49 13.55 -11.00
N THR A 35 -10.98 12.39 -11.43
CA THR A 35 -11.19 11.21 -10.60
C THR A 35 -9.91 10.40 -10.54
N THR A 36 -9.07 10.72 -9.56
CA THR A 36 -7.98 9.83 -9.17
C THR A 36 -8.57 8.52 -8.66
N ARG A 37 -7.98 7.40 -9.09
CA ARG A 37 -8.29 6.07 -8.54
C ARG A 37 -8.22 6.15 -7.02
N LYS A 38 -9.34 5.91 -6.33
CA LYS A 38 -9.34 5.80 -4.86
C LYS A 38 -8.35 4.69 -4.49
N LYS A 39 -7.30 5.04 -3.75
CA LYS A 39 -6.38 4.05 -3.20
C LYS A 39 -7.19 3.07 -2.34
N ARG A 40 -6.76 1.81 -2.30
CA ARG A 40 -7.32 0.79 -1.36
C ARG A 40 -7.27 1.34 0.06
N ASN A 41 -8.03 0.77 1.00
CA ASN A 41 -8.03 1.23 2.39
C ASN A 41 -6.60 1.19 2.99
N VAL A 42 -5.94 2.36 3.08
CA VAL A 42 -4.56 2.52 3.58
C VAL A 42 -4.56 2.81 5.09
N ASN A 43 -5.66 2.59 5.81
CA ASN A 43 -5.78 3.03 7.20
C ASN A 43 -4.73 2.40 8.13
N PHE A 44 -4.35 1.13 7.91
CA PHE A 44 -3.30 0.46 8.69
C PHE A 44 -1.93 1.09 8.44
N GLN A 45 -1.49 1.13 7.17
CA GLN A 45 -0.21 1.67 6.76
C GLN A 45 -0.06 3.14 7.18
N LYS A 46 -1.12 3.96 7.02
CA LYS A 46 -1.12 5.36 7.44
C LYS A 46 -0.86 5.51 8.94
N ALA A 47 -1.53 4.72 9.77
CA ALA A 47 -1.37 4.78 11.23
C ALA A 47 0.03 4.32 11.67
N ILE A 48 0.60 3.31 11.00
CA ILE A 48 1.99 2.87 11.27
C ILE A 48 2.99 3.96 10.87
N ASN A 49 2.83 4.57 9.70
CA ASN A 49 3.71 5.65 9.24
C ASN A 49 3.63 6.89 10.15
N GLU A 50 2.44 7.21 10.66
CA GLU A 50 2.25 8.26 11.65
C GLU A 50 2.98 7.95 12.96
N LYS A 51 2.95 6.69 13.41
CA LYS A 51 3.71 6.24 14.59
C LYS A 51 5.22 6.30 14.36
N LEU A 52 5.71 5.89 13.19
CA LEU A 52 7.12 5.99 12.80
C LEU A 52 7.59 7.46 12.76
N GLY A 53 6.72 8.38 12.34
CA GLY A 53 6.99 9.81 12.30
C GLY A 53 7.23 10.45 13.68
N GLN A 54 6.89 9.77 14.78
CA GLN A 54 7.15 10.26 16.14
C GLN A 54 8.63 10.16 16.53
N TYR A 55 9.40 9.30 15.87
CA TYR A 55 10.82 9.11 16.16
C TYR A 55 11.64 9.93 15.18
N ALA A 56 12.52 10.82 15.68
CA ALA A 56 13.39 11.62 14.81
C ALA A 56 14.66 10.88 14.41
N SER A 57 15.22 10.06 15.32
CA SER A 57 16.46 9.33 15.08
C SER A 57 16.25 8.16 14.11
N PRO A 58 17.17 7.94 13.15
CA PRO A 58 17.06 6.84 12.20
C PRO A 58 17.12 5.47 12.89
N THR A 59 17.87 5.38 13.99
CA THR A 59 17.96 4.16 14.82
C THR A 59 16.63 3.84 15.48
N ALA A 60 15.97 4.80 16.13
CA ALA A 60 14.67 4.57 16.77
C ALA A 60 13.57 4.29 15.74
N LYS A 61 13.61 4.95 14.57
CA LYS A 61 12.69 4.63 13.46
C LYS A 61 12.85 3.17 13.01
N ARG A 62 14.08 2.70 12.80
CA ARG A 62 14.36 1.32 12.43
C ARG A 62 13.89 0.34 13.50
N CYS A 63 14.17 0.61 14.77
CA CYS A 63 13.67 -0.20 15.90
C CYS A 63 12.15 -0.26 15.97
N CYS A 64 11.47 0.85 15.70
CA CYS A 64 10.02 0.89 15.61
C CYS A 64 9.50 0.05 14.43
N GLN A 65 10.16 0.13 13.27
CA GLN A 65 9.85 -0.67 12.08
C GLN A 65 10.00 -2.18 12.34
N ASP A 66 11.06 -2.58 13.05
CA ASP A 66 11.25 -3.97 13.49
C ASP A 66 10.16 -4.41 14.50
N GLY A 67 9.70 -3.50 15.36
CA GLY A 67 8.64 -3.74 16.33
C GLY A 67 7.28 -4.00 15.68
N VAL A 68 6.95 -3.23 14.64
CA VAL A 68 5.69 -3.40 13.89
C VAL A 68 5.71 -4.63 12.99
N THR A 69 6.87 -5.08 12.53
CA THR A 69 7.01 -6.28 11.69
C THR A 69 6.48 -7.52 12.41
N ARG A 70 5.72 -8.38 11.71
CA ARG A 70 5.16 -9.60 12.29
C ARG A 70 6.22 -10.68 12.42
N LEU A 71 6.19 -11.36 13.56
CA LEU A 71 6.98 -12.57 13.74
C LEU A 71 6.17 -13.77 13.22
N PRO A 72 6.76 -14.69 12.45
CA PRO A 72 6.07 -15.90 11.99
C PRO A 72 5.54 -16.77 13.15
N MET A 73 6.25 -16.76 14.28
CA MET A 73 5.83 -17.43 15.51
C MET A 73 5.12 -16.47 16.47
N MET A 74 4.11 -16.95 17.18
CA MET A 74 3.39 -16.15 18.18
C MET A 74 4.28 -15.90 19.40
N ARG A 75 4.61 -14.64 19.65
CA ARG A 75 5.36 -14.16 20.82
C ARG A 75 4.79 -12.82 21.27
N SER A 76 4.77 -12.58 22.59
CA SER A 76 4.35 -11.29 23.12
C SER A 76 5.37 -10.19 22.79
N CYS A 77 4.92 -8.94 22.73
CA CYS A 77 5.80 -7.80 22.48
C CYS A 77 6.93 -7.69 23.52
N GLU A 78 6.65 -8.01 24.78
CA GLU A 78 7.65 -8.00 25.85
C GLU A 78 8.73 -9.08 25.63
N GLN A 79 8.34 -10.30 25.26
CA GLN A 79 9.30 -11.37 24.92
C GLN A 79 10.12 -11.07 23.66
N ARG A 80 9.61 -10.21 22.78
CA ARG A 80 10.35 -9.71 21.62
C ARG A 80 11.32 -8.60 22.04
N ALA A 81 10.86 -7.63 22.82
CA ALA A 81 11.66 -6.51 23.32
C ALA A 81 12.81 -6.98 24.23
N ALA A 82 12.62 -8.06 24.99
CA ALA A 82 13.67 -8.65 25.83
C ALA A 82 14.89 -9.19 25.04
N ARG A 83 14.76 -9.40 23.73
CA ARG A 83 15.85 -9.85 22.85
C ARG A 83 16.60 -8.70 22.17
N VAL A 84 16.15 -7.47 22.36
CA VAL A 84 16.80 -6.27 21.82
C VAL A 84 18.00 -5.94 22.71
N GLN A 85 19.21 -5.96 22.15
CA GLN A 85 20.45 -5.77 22.92
C GLN A 85 20.68 -4.31 23.34
N GLN A 86 20.13 -3.35 22.59
CA GLN A 86 20.35 -1.93 22.79
C GLN A 86 19.19 -1.33 23.61
N PRO A 87 19.46 -0.73 24.79
CA PRO A 87 18.41 -0.15 25.63
C PRO A 87 17.67 0.99 24.92
N ASP A 88 18.40 1.80 24.15
CA ASP A 88 17.84 2.91 23.37
C ASP A 88 16.86 2.46 22.28
N CYS A 89 16.96 1.19 21.85
CA CYS A 89 16.10 0.56 20.85
C CYS A 89 14.92 -0.19 21.49
N GLN A 90 15.02 -0.55 22.76
CA GLN A 90 14.06 -1.39 23.45
C GLN A 90 12.72 -0.69 23.66
N GLU A 91 12.75 0.56 24.12
CA GLU A 91 11.57 1.43 24.29
C GLU A 91 10.81 1.69 22.97
N PRO A 92 11.45 2.20 21.89
CA PRO A 92 10.75 2.44 20.62
C PRO A 92 10.20 1.13 20.03
N PHE A 93 10.95 0.03 20.12
CA PHE A 93 10.50 -1.28 19.66
C PHE A 93 9.24 -1.74 20.40
N LEU A 94 9.23 -1.67 21.74
CA LEU A 94 8.11 -2.12 22.56
C LEU A 94 6.84 -1.28 22.29
N SER A 95 7.00 0.05 22.25
CA SER A 95 5.90 0.98 21.97
C SER A 95 5.25 0.70 20.62
N CYS A 96 6.07 0.51 19.58
CA CYS A 96 5.57 0.26 18.23
C CYS A 96 4.97 -1.14 18.07
N CYS A 97 5.53 -2.16 18.73
CA CYS A 97 4.95 -3.50 18.75
C CYS A 97 3.55 -3.51 19.38
N GLN A 98 3.39 -2.90 20.56
CA GLN A 98 2.09 -2.84 21.23
C GLN A 98 1.07 -2.04 20.42
N PHE A 99 1.51 -0.94 19.81
CA PHE A 99 0.66 -0.15 18.92
C PHE A 99 0.18 -0.98 17.72
N ALA A 100 1.09 -1.67 17.02
CA ALA A 100 0.74 -2.52 15.88
C ALA A 100 -0.22 -3.64 16.27
N GLU A 101 0.01 -4.33 17.39
CA GLU A 101 -0.89 -5.36 17.88
C GLU A 101 -2.29 -4.82 18.23
N SER A 102 -2.37 -3.64 18.84
CA SER A 102 -3.66 -2.99 19.13
C SER A 102 -4.42 -2.64 17.85
N LEU A 103 -3.70 -2.21 16.81
CA LEU A 103 -4.27 -1.83 15.53
C LEU A 103 -4.77 -3.07 14.76
N ARG A 104 -4.02 -4.18 14.82
CA ARG A 104 -4.43 -5.49 14.28
C ARG A 104 -5.65 -6.07 14.96
N LYS A 105 -5.76 -5.94 16.30
CA LYS A 105 -6.98 -6.34 17.01
C LYS A 105 -8.18 -5.53 16.55
N LYS A 106 -8.04 -4.20 16.49
CA LYS A 106 -9.09 -3.30 15.99
C LYS A 106 -9.50 -3.57 14.53
N SER A 107 -8.56 -3.96 13.66
CA SER A 107 -8.89 -4.30 12.27
C SER A 107 -9.65 -5.62 12.17
N ARG A 108 -9.31 -6.62 13.00
CA ARG A 108 -10.06 -7.87 13.13
C ARG A 108 -11.46 -7.65 13.67
N ASP A 109 -11.61 -6.83 14.72
CA ASP A 109 -12.91 -6.53 15.33
C ASP A 109 -13.86 -5.79 14.37
N LYS A 110 -13.31 -5.02 13.42
CA LYS A 110 -14.06 -4.33 12.37
C LYS A 110 -14.47 -5.22 11.19
N GLY A 111 -14.38 -6.55 11.34
CA GLY A 111 -14.81 -7.62 10.43
C GLY A 111 -15.34 -7.19 9.05
N GLN A 112 -14.63 -7.61 8.00
CA GLN A 112 -14.93 -7.46 6.57
C GLN A 112 -16.33 -6.88 6.25
N ALA A 113 -16.38 -5.58 5.90
CA ALA A 113 -17.55 -4.99 5.24
C ALA A 113 -17.69 -5.45 3.76
N GLY A 114 -17.36 -6.71 3.45
CA GLY A 114 -17.27 -7.25 2.10
C GLY A 114 -17.71 -8.71 2.03
N LEU A 115 -18.37 -9.07 0.92
CA LEU A 115 -18.99 -10.37 0.65
C LEU A 115 -18.02 -11.54 0.93
N GLN A 116 -18.54 -12.53 1.67
CA GLN A 116 -17.97 -13.77 2.27
C GLN A 116 -16.86 -14.58 1.55
N ARG A 117 -16.36 -14.21 0.37
CA ARG A 117 -15.46 -15.06 -0.44
C ARG A 117 -13.97 -14.95 -0.10
N ALA A 118 -13.57 -14.21 0.94
CA ALA A 118 -12.16 -13.98 1.27
C ALA A 118 -11.83 -14.25 2.75
N LEU A 119 -12.37 -15.33 3.34
CA LEU A 119 -12.32 -15.53 4.79
C LEU A 119 -10.93 -15.92 5.33
N GLU A 120 -9.99 -16.45 4.54
CA GLU A 120 -8.82 -17.14 5.15
C GLU A 120 -7.41 -16.60 4.83
N ILE A 121 -7.24 -15.61 3.96
CA ILE A 121 -5.88 -15.12 3.60
C ILE A 121 -5.78 -13.59 3.69
N LEU A 122 -6.38 -12.99 4.72
CA LEU A 122 -6.06 -11.62 5.15
C LEU A 122 -5.06 -11.63 6.30
N GLN A 123 -4.13 -12.58 6.28
CA GLN A 123 -3.06 -12.64 7.27
C GLN A 123 -1.91 -11.68 6.95
N GLU A 124 -1.98 -10.90 5.88
CA GLU A 124 -0.87 -10.09 5.38
C GLU A 124 -1.19 -8.58 5.42
N GLU A 125 -1.62 -8.04 6.57
CA GLU A 125 -1.32 -6.63 6.87
C GLU A 125 0.11 -6.52 7.42
N ASP A 126 1.08 -6.81 6.56
CA ASP A 126 2.47 -6.48 6.79
C ASP A 126 2.75 -5.06 6.29
N LEU A 127 3.63 -4.35 7.00
CA LEU A 127 4.09 -3.03 6.59
C LEU A 127 4.81 -3.20 5.25
N ILE A 128 4.39 -2.44 4.24
CA ILE A 128 5.12 -2.38 2.97
C ILE A 128 6.30 -1.46 3.21
N ASP A 129 7.50 -2.01 3.11
CA ASP A 129 8.72 -1.22 3.14
C ASP A 129 8.86 -0.48 1.80
N GLU A 130 8.88 0.85 1.85
CA GLU A 130 8.94 1.69 0.64
C GLU A 130 10.38 2.11 0.31
N ASP A 131 11.35 1.87 1.20
CA ASP A 131 12.71 2.36 1.04
C ASP A 131 13.51 1.52 0.01
N ASP A 132 13.53 0.18 0.15
CA ASP A 132 14.28 -0.71 -0.74
C ASP A 132 13.36 -1.73 -1.44
N ILE A 133 12.89 -1.40 -2.65
CA ILE A 133 12.07 -2.29 -3.47
C ILE A 133 12.99 -3.21 -4.29
N PRO A 134 13.07 -4.53 -3.98
CA PRO A 134 13.91 -5.44 -4.74
C PRO A 134 13.36 -5.61 -6.16
N VAL A 135 14.19 -5.30 -7.15
CA VAL A 135 13.91 -5.60 -8.56
C VAL A 135 14.54 -6.95 -8.91
N ARG A 136 13.88 -7.71 -9.79
CA ARG A 136 14.46 -8.94 -10.35
C ARG A 136 15.83 -8.60 -10.96
N SER A 137 16.89 -9.17 -10.40
CA SER A 137 18.27 -8.94 -10.84
C SER A 137 18.75 -9.97 -11.87
N PHE A 138 18.14 -11.17 -11.87
CA PHE A 138 18.52 -12.23 -12.79
C PHE A 138 17.82 -12.08 -14.15
N PHE A 139 18.59 -11.61 -15.13
CA PHE A 139 18.24 -11.59 -16.55
C PHE A 139 19.21 -12.52 -17.30
N PRO A 140 18.70 -13.46 -18.12
CA PRO A 140 19.56 -14.26 -18.99
C PRO A 140 20.41 -13.36 -19.89
N GLU A 141 21.63 -13.79 -20.19
CA GLU A 141 22.56 -13.02 -21.02
C GLU A 141 21.99 -12.72 -22.42
N ASN A 142 22.36 -11.56 -22.96
CA ASN A 142 21.97 -11.20 -24.30
C ASN A 142 22.88 -11.90 -25.32
N TRP A 143 22.30 -12.85 -26.05
CA TRP A 143 23.00 -13.75 -26.97
C TRP A 143 23.15 -13.19 -28.39
N LEU A 144 22.50 -12.06 -28.73
CA LEU A 144 22.47 -11.51 -30.08
C LEU A 144 22.75 -9.99 -30.11
N TRP A 145 23.65 -9.54 -29.24
CA TRP A 145 24.13 -8.15 -29.29
C TRP A 145 25.11 -7.98 -30.46
N ARG A 146 24.66 -7.32 -31.54
CA ARG A 146 25.45 -7.05 -32.76
C ARG A 146 25.96 -5.61 -32.76
N VAL A 147 27.15 -5.41 -33.32
CA VAL A 147 27.83 -4.11 -33.53
C VAL A 147 27.37 -3.48 -34.83
#